data_AF-A0A7W0VMG7-F1
#
_entry.id   AF-A0A7W0VMG7-F1
#
_cell.length_a   1.000
_cell.length_b   1.000
_cell.length_c   1.000
_cell.angle_alpha   90.00
_cell.angle_beta   90.00
_cell.angle_gamma   90.00
#
_symmetry.space_group_name_H-M   'P 1'
#
loop_
_entity.id
_entity.type
_entity.pdbx_description
1 polymer ?
#
loop_
_entity_poly.entity_id
_entity_poly.type
_entity_poly.pdbx_seq_one_letter_code
_entity_poly.pdbx_strand_id
1 'polypeptide(L)'
;MIRAVLFVLALAGCPGFGGGGGDYDGDGLKSDDRCTSDPEDFDGFEDSDGCPEPDNDRDGVLDVDDRCPNDAESKNGHEDDDGCPETGNSDRDGEGIPDNADKCPDDPEDKDGFEDADGCPDPDNDRDSVLDAKDLCPNDPEDKDGFDDSDGCPDPDNDRDQILDHVDKCPNDAELYNGIEDEDGCPDRGRVIISAPPPPPPPPPPPPPKKPVDRDGDGFPDATDKCPDEKETKNGLRDGDGCPD
;
A
#
# COMPACT_ATOMS: atom_id res chain seq x y z
N MET A 1 -9.24 -84.89 21.03
CA MET A 1 -10.00 -85.02 22.28
C MET A 1 -9.73 -83.81 23.15
N ILE A 2 -10.45 -82.68 22.96
CA ILE A 2 -10.57 -81.59 23.94
C ILE A 2 -11.99 -81.02 23.78
N ARG A 3 -12.58 -80.69 24.92
CA ARG A 3 -14.01 -80.66 25.24
C ARG A 3 -14.76 -79.47 24.63
N ALA A 4 -15.97 -79.75 24.12
CA ALA A 4 -16.98 -78.74 23.85
C ALA A 4 -17.46 -78.11 25.17
N VAL A 5 -17.29 -76.79 25.32
CA VAL A 5 -17.89 -76.02 26.40
C VAL A 5 -19.28 -75.59 25.93
N LEU A 6 -20.28 -76.27 26.45
CA LEU A 6 -21.69 -75.96 26.29
C LEU A 6 -21.98 -74.70 27.11
N PHE A 7 -22.02 -73.54 26.46
CA PHE A 7 -22.56 -72.32 27.07
C PHE A 7 -24.08 -72.43 27.08
N VAL A 8 -24.62 -72.70 28.26
CA VAL A 8 -26.05 -72.67 28.53
C VAL A 8 -26.48 -71.20 28.44
N LEU A 9 -27.18 -70.84 27.36
CA LEU A 9 -27.92 -69.58 27.28
C LEU A 9 -28.96 -69.61 28.41
N ALA A 10 -28.72 -68.86 29.47
CA ALA A 10 -29.73 -68.55 30.45
C ALA A 10 -30.75 -67.63 29.75
N LEU A 11 -31.86 -68.21 29.32
CA LEU A 11 -33.07 -67.47 29.00
C LEU A 11 -33.56 -66.83 30.31
N ALA A 12 -33.13 -65.60 30.57
CA ALA A 12 -33.77 -64.74 31.54
C ALA A 12 -35.19 -64.49 31.04
N GLY A 13 -36.14 -65.24 31.57
CA GLY A 13 -37.56 -64.95 31.41
C GLY A 13 -37.82 -63.58 32.02
N CYS A 14 -38.15 -62.60 31.17
CA CYS A 14 -38.72 -61.35 31.61
C CYS A 14 -40.07 -61.68 32.28
N PRO A 15 -40.25 -61.40 33.59
CA PRO A 15 -41.50 -61.68 34.27
C PRO A 15 -42.58 -60.75 33.71
N GLY A 16 -43.69 -61.33 33.26
CA GLY A 16 -44.80 -60.58 32.69
C GLY A 16 -45.53 -59.70 33.72
N PHE A 17 -45.97 -58.53 33.27
CA PHE A 17 -47.01 -57.66 33.83
C PHE A 17 -47.68 -57.00 32.61
N GLY A 18 -48.97 -57.16 32.36
CA GLY A 18 -50.03 -56.44 33.05
C GLY A 18 -50.35 -55.16 32.26
N GLY A 19 -51.42 -55.16 31.46
CA GLY A 19 -51.76 -54.06 30.56
C GLY A 19 -51.96 -52.71 31.25
N GLY A 20 -51.37 -51.66 30.67
CA GLY A 20 -51.50 -50.25 31.00
C GLY A 20 -50.28 -49.50 30.47
N GLY A 21 -50.46 -48.45 29.66
CA GLY A 21 -49.40 -47.71 28.94
C GLY A 21 -48.09 -47.58 29.71
N GLY A 22 -47.11 -48.38 29.30
CA GLY A 22 -45.77 -48.43 29.87
C GLY A 22 -44.82 -47.58 29.04
N ASP A 23 -43.82 -47.05 29.72
CA ASP A 23 -42.63 -46.36 29.21
C ASP A 23 -41.58 -47.46 28.95
N TYR A 24 -41.18 -47.65 27.68
CA TYR A 24 -40.46 -48.85 27.23
C TYR A 24 -38.95 -48.63 27.10
N ASP A 25 -38.54 -47.43 26.73
CA ASP A 25 -37.16 -46.95 26.64
C ASP A 25 -36.70 -46.22 27.93
N GLY A 26 -37.63 -45.84 28.80
CA GLY A 26 -37.36 -45.33 30.13
C GLY A 26 -37.14 -43.83 30.19
N ASP A 27 -37.61 -43.08 29.19
CA ASP A 27 -37.44 -41.63 29.08
C ASP A 27 -38.50 -40.84 29.88
N GLY A 28 -39.54 -41.51 30.38
CA GLY A 28 -40.59 -40.92 31.20
C GLY A 28 -41.87 -40.54 30.43
N LEU A 29 -41.90 -40.70 29.11
CA LEU A 29 -43.08 -40.56 28.26
C LEU A 29 -43.77 -41.92 28.10
N LYS A 30 -45.10 -41.92 27.93
CA LYS A 30 -45.91 -43.16 28.04
C LYS A 30 -46.94 -43.34 26.94
N SER A 31 -47.78 -42.34 26.74
CA SER A 31 -48.87 -42.39 25.76
C SER A 31 -48.67 -41.43 24.59
N ASP A 32 -47.84 -40.42 24.79
CA ASP A 32 -47.53 -39.36 23.82
C ASP A 32 -46.18 -39.60 23.12
N ASP A 33 -45.47 -40.66 23.53
CA ASP A 33 -44.21 -41.14 22.97
C ASP A 33 -44.45 -41.80 21.58
N ARG A 34 -43.79 -41.23 20.58
CA ARG A 34 -43.80 -41.68 19.19
C ARG A 34 -42.65 -42.63 18.85
N CYS A 35 -41.57 -42.63 19.64
CA CYS A 35 -40.38 -43.46 19.44
C CYS A 35 -40.10 -44.42 20.60
N THR A 36 -41.13 -45.12 21.07
CA THR A 36 -41.20 -46.27 22.00
C THR A 36 -39.97 -47.18 22.26
N SER A 37 -38.95 -47.20 21.40
CA SER A 37 -37.72 -47.97 21.62
C SER A 37 -36.46 -47.12 21.81
N ASP A 38 -36.52 -45.84 21.52
CA ASP A 38 -35.41 -44.91 21.46
C ASP A 38 -35.73 -43.75 22.41
N PRO A 39 -35.01 -43.66 23.55
CA PRO A 39 -35.32 -42.66 24.56
C PRO A 39 -35.04 -41.26 24.05
N GLU A 40 -35.95 -40.34 24.36
CA GLU A 40 -35.76 -38.88 24.25
C GLU A 40 -34.44 -38.41 24.87
N ASP A 41 -33.74 -37.46 24.24
CA ASP A 41 -32.47 -36.90 24.70
C ASP A 41 -32.60 -35.59 25.50
N PHE A 42 -33.81 -35.01 25.57
CA PHE A 42 -34.19 -33.89 26.44
C PHE A 42 -33.22 -32.71 26.40
N ASP A 43 -33.03 -32.14 25.21
CA ASP A 43 -32.18 -30.97 24.97
C ASP A 43 -32.97 -29.65 24.86
N GLY A 44 -34.30 -29.72 24.89
CA GLY A 44 -35.21 -28.58 24.77
C GLY A 44 -35.76 -28.36 23.35
N PHE A 45 -35.40 -29.21 22.39
CA PHE A 45 -35.98 -29.29 21.06
C PHE A 45 -36.94 -30.48 21.00
N GLU A 46 -38.17 -30.25 20.50
CA GLU A 46 -39.21 -31.26 20.29
C GLU A 46 -39.51 -32.33 21.40
N ASP A 47 -38.95 -32.22 22.63
CA ASP A 47 -39.05 -33.10 23.83
C ASP A 47 -40.42 -33.72 24.18
N SER A 48 -41.51 -33.19 23.63
CA SER A 48 -42.87 -33.60 23.94
C SER A 48 -43.35 -34.81 23.15
N ASP A 49 -42.64 -35.20 22.10
CA ASP A 49 -43.08 -36.28 21.22
C ASP A 49 -42.34 -37.62 21.45
N GLY A 50 -41.33 -37.64 22.32
CA GLY A 50 -40.67 -38.85 22.81
C GLY A 50 -39.83 -39.52 21.75
N CYS A 51 -39.14 -38.72 20.96
CA CYS A 51 -38.22 -39.13 19.93
C CYS A 51 -36.93 -38.35 20.11
N PRO A 52 -35.76 -39.00 20.15
CA PRO A 52 -34.51 -38.26 20.14
C PRO A 52 -34.29 -37.61 18.78
N GLU A 53 -33.94 -36.33 18.80
CA GLU A 53 -33.50 -35.58 17.63
C GLU A 53 -31.98 -35.35 17.69
N PRO A 54 -31.16 -36.20 17.04
CA PRO A 54 -29.70 -36.06 17.12
C PRO A 54 -29.11 -34.96 16.21
N ASP A 55 -29.96 -34.25 15.45
CA ASP A 55 -29.65 -33.16 14.52
C ASP A 55 -30.93 -32.32 14.36
N ASN A 56 -31.09 -31.33 15.23
CA ASN A 56 -32.32 -30.55 15.40
C ASN A 56 -32.68 -29.70 14.18
N ASP A 57 -31.71 -29.04 13.56
CA ASP A 57 -31.93 -28.15 12.42
C ASP A 57 -31.73 -28.81 11.04
N ARG A 58 -31.21 -30.05 11.05
CA ARG A 58 -31.11 -30.96 9.91
C ARG A 58 -30.14 -30.48 8.85
N ASP A 59 -29.06 -29.83 9.25
CA ASP A 59 -28.00 -29.38 8.36
C ASP A 59 -26.95 -30.47 8.03
N GLY A 60 -26.97 -31.56 8.82
CA GLY A 60 -26.11 -32.73 8.70
C GLY A 60 -24.96 -32.80 9.70
N VAL A 61 -24.80 -31.82 10.59
CA VAL A 61 -23.95 -31.84 11.79
C VAL A 61 -24.82 -32.33 12.95
N LEU A 62 -24.30 -33.24 13.79
CA LEU A 62 -25.07 -33.74 14.94
C LEU A 62 -24.99 -32.72 16.08
N ASP A 63 -26.04 -32.56 16.89
CA ASP A 63 -26.10 -31.54 17.97
C ASP A 63 -24.93 -31.63 18.97
N VAL A 64 -24.31 -32.80 19.10
CA VAL A 64 -23.12 -33.03 19.95
C VAL A 64 -21.82 -32.43 19.39
N ASP A 65 -21.75 -32.28 18.07
CA ASP A 65 -20.61 -31.74 17.32
C ASP A 65 -20.94 -30.33 16.75
N ASP A 66 -22.21 -29.93 16.81
CA ASP A 66 -22.75 -28.66 16.32
C ASP A 66 -22.57 -27.52 17.35
N ARG A 67 -22.02 -26.38 16.91
CA ARG A 67 -21.86 -25.17 17.74
C ARG A 67 -23.15 -24.33 17.80
N CYS A 68 -24.03 -24.45 16.82
CA CYS A 68 -25.33 -23.80 16.75
C CYS A 68 -26.45 -24.85 16.51
N PRO A 69 -26.77 -25.72 17.49
CA PRO A 69 -27.67 -26.89 17.32
C PRO A 69 -29.14 -26.60 16.97
N ASN A 70 -29.51 -25.39 16.58
CA ASN A 70 -30.88 -25.00 16.23
C ASN A 70 -30.91 -24.07 15.00
N ASP A 71 -29.76 -23.75 14.43
CA ASP A 71 -29.59 -22.80 13.35
C ASP A 71 -28.81 -23.49 12.25
N ALA A 72 -29.48 -23.88 11.17
CA ALA A 72 -28.87 -24.69 10.12
C ALA A 72 -27.66 -24.02 9.46
N GLU A 73 -26.57 -24.79 9.35
CA GLU A 73 -25.33 -24.46 8.63
C GLU A 73 -25.57 -23.93 7.22
N SER A 74 -24.77 -22.93 6.85
CA SER A 74 -24.75 -22.32 5.54
C SER A 74 -23.53 -22.74 4.73
N LYS A 75 -23.67 -23.84 3.96
CA LYS A 75 -22.61 -24.40 3.11
C LYS A 75 -22.14 -23.41 2.04
N ASN A 76 -21.12 -22.62 2.36
CA ASN A 76 -20.58 -21.56 1.53
C ASN A 76 -19.07 -21.74 1.26
N GLY A 77 -18.45 -22.78 1.84
CA GLY A 77 -17.03 -23.09 1.70
C GLY A 77 -16.16 -22.56 2.86
N HIS A 78 -16.76 -21.93 3.87
CA HIS A 78 -16.09 -21.41 5.06
C HIS A 78 -16.74 -21.97 6.32
N GLU A 79 -15.93 -22.58 7.19
CA GLU A 79 -16.37 -23.15 8.47
C GLU A 79 -17.57 -24.13 8.41
N ASP A 80 -17.94 -24.63 7.22
CA ASP A 80 -19.05 -25.58 6.92
C ASP A 80 -19.16 -26.87 7.78
N ASP A 81 -18.20 -27.12 8.66
CA ASP A 81 -18.14 -28.28 9.55
C ASP A 81 -18.48 -27.94 11.02
N ASP A 82 -18.74 -26.66 11.36
CA ASP A 82 -18.98 -26.23 12.75
C ASP A 82 -20.47 -26.14 13.14
N GLY A 83 -21.39 -26.28 12.17
CA GLY A 83 -22.83 -26.34 12.39
C GLY A 83 -23.48 -24.97 12.59
N CYS A 84 -22.78 -23.88 12.27
CA CYS A 84 -23.29 -22.52 12.46
C CYS A 84 -23.48 -21.78 11.15
N PRO A 85 -24.61 -21.07 10.96
CA PRO A 85 -24.75 -20.21 9.80
C PRO A 85 -23.82 -19.00 9.92
N GLU A 86 -23.03 -18.81 8.88
CA GLU A 86 -22.15 -17.67 8.70
C GLU A 86 -22.99 -16.39 8.48
N THR A 87 -23.08 -15.56 9.53
CA THR A 87 -23.95 -14.37 9.55
C THR A 87 -23.39 -13.19 8.77
N GLY A 88 -23.19 -13.31 7.44
CA GLY A 88 -23.00 -12.18 6.51
C GLY A 88 -21.88 -11.17 6.82
N ASN A 89 -20.99 -11.52 7.75
CA ASN A 89 -19.90 -10.72 8.28
C ASN A 89 -18.60 -11.54 8.36
N SER A 90 -18.55 -12.65 7.60
CA SER A 90 -17.34 -13.41 7.34
C SER A 90 -16.34 -12.50 6.62
N ASP A 91 -15.08 -12.65 6.98
CA ASP A 91 -13.92 -11.84 6.62
C ASP A 91 -12.76 -12.85 6.55
N ARG A 92 -12.71 -13.59 5.43
CA ARG A 92 -11.95 -14.84 5.28
C ARG A 92 -10.44 -14.63 5.31
N ASP A 93 -9.98 -13.53 4.74
CA ASP A 93 -8.60 -13.09 4.72
C ASP A 93 -8.23 -12.27 5.98
N GLY A 94 -9.24 -11.76 6.70
CA GLY A 94 -9.13 -11.18 8.03
C GLY A 94 -8.63 -9.74 8.02
N GLU A 95 -8.84 -9.02 6.93
CA GLU A 95 -8.36 -7.65 6.75
C GLU A 95 -9.32 -6.57 7.27
N GLY A 96 -10.54 -6.98 7.65
CA GLY A 96 -11.59 -6.11 8.16
C GLY A 96 -12.59 -5.65 7.11
N ILE A 97 -12.56 -6.20 5.89
CA ILE A 97 -13.59 -6.01 4.87
C ILE A 97 -14.43 -7.30 4.81
N PRO A 98 -15.76 -7.23 5.02
CA PRO A 98 -16.58 -8.43 4.90
C PRO A 98 -16.53 -8.99 3.48
N ASP A 99 -16.53 -10.32 3.33
CA ASP A 99 -16.45 -11.06 2.05
C ASP A 99 -17.46 -10.59 0.98
N ASN A 100 -18.59 -10.02 1.38
CA ASN A 100 -19.63 -9.52 0.48
C ASN A 100 -19.33 -8.13 -0.09
N ALA A 101 -18.40 -7.41 0.51
CA ALA A 101 -17.92 -6.09 0.14
C ALA A 101 -16.48 -6.14 -0.40
N ASP A 102 -15.76 -7.23 -0.12
CA ASP A 102 -14.43 -7.53 -0.63
C ASP A 102 -14.47 -8.13 -2.05
N LYS A 103 -13.64 -7.62 -2.96
CA LYS A 103 -13.48 -8.16 -4.31
C LYS A 103 -12.56 -9.38 -4.36
N CYS A 104 -11.65 -9.52 -3.39
CA CYS A 104 -10.73 -10.65 -3.23
C CYS A 104 -10.85 -11.30 -1.84
N PRO A 105 -12.00 -11.93 -1.49
CA PRO A 105 -12.27 -12.49 -0.17
C PRO A 105 -11.28 -13.51 0.41
N ASP A 106 -10.34 -14.01 -0.39
CA ASP A 106 -9.38 -15.03 0.01
C ASP A 106 -7.93 -14.49 0.07
N ASP A 107 -7.69 -13.28 -0.44
CA ASP A 107 -6.36 -12.69 -0.61
C ASP A 107 -6.34 -11.29 0.01
N PRO A 108 -5.55 -11.04 1.07
CA PRO A 108 -5.57 -9.78 1.78
C PRO A 108 -4.91 -8.64 1.01
N GLU A 109 -5.51 -7.45 1.12
CA GLU A 109 -5.02 -6.17 0.60
C GLU A 109 -3.60 -5.84 1.06
N ASP A 110 -2.78 -5.28 0.17
CA ASP A 110 -1.40 -4.90 0.44
C ASP A 110 -1.18 -3.43 0.80
N LYS A 111 -2.24 -2.65 1.08
CA LYS A 111 -2.25 -1.38 1.84
C LYS A 111 -1.05 -0.46 1.56
N ASP A 112 -0.77 -0.24 0.29
CA ASP A 112 0.36 0.57 -0.17
C ASP A 112 -0.07 1.98 -0.64
N GLY A 113 -1.38 2.25 -0.63
CA GLY A 113 -1.99 3.52 -1.05
C GLY A 113 -2.55 3.50 -2.47
N PHE A 114 -2.45 2.38 -3.18
CA PHE A 114 -3.07 2.12 -4.47
C PHE A 114 -4.29 1.20 -4.30
N GLU A 115 -5.45 1.62 -4.80
CA GLU A 115 -6.71 0.87 -4.81
C GLU A 115 -7.19 0.16 -3.49
N ASP A 116 -6.55 0.42 -2.33
CA ASP A 116 -6.74 -0.11 -0.95
C ASP A 116 -8.20 -0.33 -0.43
N ALA A 117 -9.19 0.25 -1.11
CA ALA A 117 -10.58 0.24 -0.70
C ALA A 117 -11.39 -0.93 -1.26
N ASP A 118 -10.81 -1.73 -2.15
CA ASP A 118 -11.52 -2.83 -2.81
C ASP A 118 -11.21 -4.23 -2.25
N GLY A 119 -10.21 -4.33 -1.37
CA GLY A 119 -9.86 -5.55 -0.65
C GLY A 119 -9.00 -6.50 -1.46
N CYS A 120 -8.44 -6.04 -2.58
CA CYS A 120 -7.62 -6.85 -3.45
C CYS A 120 -6.16 -6.38 -3.41
N PRO A 121 -5.19 -7.27 -3.17
CA PRO A 121 -3.80 -6.90 -3.30
C PRO A 121 -3.46 -6.54 -4.76
N ASP A 122 -2.74 -5.44 -4.94
CA ASP A 122 -2.26 -4.94 -6.22
C ASP A 122 -0.72 -5.02 -6.26
N PRO A 123 -0.12 -6.20 -6.52
CA PRO A 123 1.34 -6.38 -6.46
C PRO A 123 2.13 -5.78 -7.66
N ASP A 124 1.43 -5.14 -8.60
CA ASP A 124 1.92 -4.45 -9.79
C ASP A 124 0.87 -3.38 -10.18
N ASN A 125 0.96 -2.23 -9.51
CA ASN A 125 -0.03 -1.16 -9.55
C ASN A 125 -0.24 -0.55 -10.94
N ASP A 126 0.84 -0.30 -11.69
CA ASP A 126 0.77 0.30 -13.03
C ASP A 126 0.70 -0.73 -14.17
N ARG A 127 0.85 -2.02 -13.83
CA ARG A 127 0.64 -3.19 -14.70
C ARG A 127 1.67 -3.28 -15.80
N ASP A 128 2.88 -2.84 -15.52
CA ASP A 128 4.00 -2.90 -16.46
C ASP A 128 4.77 -4.22 -16.42
N SER A 129 4.40 -5.16 -15.54
CA SER A 129 5.02 -6.47 -15.29
C SER A 129 6.27 -6.47 -14.39
N VAL A 130 6.67 -5.33 -13.85
CA VAL A 130 7.58 -5.20 -12.71
C VAL A 130 6.72 -5.13 -11.45
N LEU A 131 7.08 -5.89 -10.42
CA LEU A 131 6.30 -5.88 -9.17
C LEU A 131 6.69 -4.65 -8.37
N ASP A 132 5.76 -4.01 -7.64
CA ASP A 132 6.03 -2.77 -6.89
C ASP A 132 7.22 -2.89 -5.93
N ALA A 133 7.43 -4.09 -5.36
CA ALA A 133 8.56 -4.38 -4.47
C ALA A 133 9.95 -4.28 -5.15
N LYS A 134 10.00 -4.27 -6.49
CA LYS A 134 11.20 -4.16 -7.31
C LYS A 134 11.17 -2.96 -8.25
N ASP A 135 10.04 -2.28 -8.33
CA ASP A 135 9.80 -1.14 -9.17
C ASP A 135 10.34 0.15 -8.52
N LEU A 136 11.07 0.96 -9.29
CA LEU A 136 11.53 2.28 -8.85
C LEU A 136 10.44 3.35 -9.01
N CYS A 137 9.47 3.12 -9.89
CA CYS A 137 8.33 3.95 -10.19
C CYS A 137 7.01 3.15 -10.12
N PRO A 138 6.58 2.64 -8.94
CA PRO A 138 5.44 1.73 -8.79
C PRO A 138 4.06 2.24 -9.21
N ASN A 139 3.94 3.41 -9.84
CA ASN A 139 2.67 3.98 -10.28
C ASN A 139 2.78 4.59 -11.69
N ASP A 140 3.96 4.52 -12.31
CA ASP A 140 4.26 5.11 -13.61
C ASP A 140 4.81 3.98 -14.49
N PRO A 141 4.04 3.49 -15.48
CA PRO A 141 4.39 2.28 -16.19
C PRO A 141 5.61 2.46 -17.10
N GLU A 142 6.51 1.48 -17.05
CA GLU A 142 7.66 1.31 -17.95
C GLU A 142 7.32 1.40 -19.45
N ASP A 143 8.15 2.09 -20.22
CA ASP A 143 7.95 2.32 -21.66
C ASP A 143 8.73 1.39 -22.60
N LYS A 144 9.30 0.29 -22.12
CA LYS A 144 9.71 -0.93 -22.89
C LYS A 144 10.24 -0.65 -24.30
N ASP A 145 11.22 0.24 -24.40
CA ASP A 145 11.83 0.64 -25.67
C ASP A 145 13.22 0.01 -25.89
N GLY A 146 13.71 -0.73 -24.90
CA GLY A 146 15.02 -1.39 -24.89
C GLY A 146 16.11 -0.62 -24.14
N PHE A 147 15.77 0.52 -23.53
CA PHE A 147 16.62 1.28 -22.62
C PHE A 147 16.13 1.09 -21.19
N ASP A 148 17.01 0.63 -20.30
CA ASP A 148 16.78 0.47 -18.85
C ASP A 148 15.45 -0.20 -18.37
N ASP A 149 14.70 -0.89 -19.26
CA ASP A 149 13.41 -1.64 -19.12
C ASP A 149 13.20 -2.54 -17.86
N SER A 150 14.22 -2.70 -17.02
CA SER A 150 14.23 -3.59 -15.86
C SER A 150 14.02 -2.87 -14.53
N ASP A 151 14.02 -1.54 -14.51
CA ASP A 151 13.85 -0.75 -13.29
C ASP A 151 12.40 -0.31 -13.02
N GLY A 152 11.50 -0.48 -14.00
CA GLY A 152 10.06 -0.21 -13.88
C GLY A 152 9.71 1.26 -14.06
N CYS A 153 10.67 2.09 -14.49
CA CYS A 153 10.44 3.51 -14.68
C CYS A 153 10.38 3.85 -16.16
N PRO A 154 9.40 4.66 -16.61
CA PRO A 154 9.44 5.20 -17.96
C PRO A 154 10.64 6.13 -18.13
N ASP A 155 11.38 5.93 -19.22
CA ASP A 155 12.51 6.75 -19.63
C ASP A 155 12.14 7.54 -20.91
N PRO A 156 11.37 8.65 -20.81
CA PRO A 156 10.87 9.37 -21.99
C PRO A 156 11.93 10.23 -22.71
N ASP A 157 13.17 10.22 -22.23
CA ASP A 157 14.37 10.90 -22.76
C ASP A 157 15.61 10.10 -22.30
N ASN A 158 15.86 8.98 -22.98
CA ASN A 158 16.87 7.99 -22.61
C ASN A 158 18.30 8.57 -22.49
N ASP A 159 18.70 9.46 -23.40
CA ASP A 159 20.04 10.05 -23.42
C ASP A 159 20.15 11.39 -22.67
N ARG A 160 19.00 11.91 -22.21
CA ARG A 160 18.85 13.05 -21.31
C ARG A 160 19.31 14.36 -21.92
N ASP A 161 19.08 14.52 -23.22
CA ASP A 161 19.42 15.72 -23.96
C ASP A 161 18.29 16.77 -24.00
N GLN A 162 17.12 16.46 -23.43
CA GLN A 162 15.86 17.23 -23.41
C GLN A 162 14.98 17.11 -24.67
N ILE A 163 15.28 16.17 -25.57
CA ILE A 163 14.46 15.79 -26.71
C ILE A 163 13.84 14.42 -26.39
N LEU A 164 12.51 14.35 -26.37
CA LEU A 164 11.83 13.11 -25.98
C LEU A 164 12.00 12.02 -27.05
N ASP A 165 12.14 10.76 -26.67
CA ASP A 165 12.51 9.66 -27.61
C ASP A 165 11.58 9.56 -28.82
N HIS A 166 10.28 9.85 -28.63
CA HIS A 166 9.29 9.79 -29.71
C HIS A 166 9.44 10.90 -30.78
N VAL A 167 10.17 11.97 -30.48
CA VAL A 167 10.56 13.03 -31.44
C VAL A 167 12.05 13.00 -31.78
N ASP A 168 12.82 12.22 -31.04
CA ASP A 168 14.25 12.04 -31.22
C ASP A 168 14.58 11.09 -32.40
N LYS A 169 15.50 11.50 -33.29
CA LYS A 169 15.96 10.62 -34.39
C LYS A 169 17.07 9.66 -33.95
N CYS A 170 17.81 9.99 -32.91
CA CYS A 170 18.81 9.17 -32.28
C CYS A 170 18.56 9.05 -30.75
N PRO A 171 17.47 8.40 -30.32
CA PRO A 171 17.02 8.35 -28.90
C PRO A 171 18.06 7.92 -27.85
N ASN A 172 19.20 7.36 -28.26
CA ASN A 172 20.22 6.82 -27.36
C ASN A 172 21.57 7.56 -27.48
N ASP A 173 21.63 8.64 -28.25
CA ASP A 173 22.84 9.38 -28.58
C ASP A 173 22.59 10.88 -28.33
N ALA A 174 22.98 11.38 -27.15
CA ALA A 174 22.68 12.76 -26.75
C ALA A 174 23.11 13.83 -27.77
N GLU A 175 22.22 14.77 -28.03
CA GLU A 175 22.42 15.95 -28.86
C GLU A 175 23.53 16.88 -28.32
N LEU A 176 24.22 17.56 -29.24
CA LEU A 176 25.19 18.59 -28.92
C LEU A 176 24.69 19.95 -29.44
N TYR A 177 23.99 20.69 -28.58
CA TYR A 177 23.55 22.07 -28.83
C TYR A 177 24.69 23.00 -29.26
N ASN A 178 24.91 23.13 -30.56
CA ASN A 178 26.03 23.84 -31.16
C ASN A 178 25.59 24.85 -32.25
N GLY A 179 24.28 24.93 -32.50
CA GLY A 179 23.65 25.80 -33.49
C GLY A 179 23.52 25.17 -34.87
N ILE A 180 23.69 23.86 -34.99
CA ILE A 180 23.54 23.08 -36.21
C ILE A 180 22.56 21.96 -35.85
N GLU A 181 21.43 21.86 -36.56
CA GLU A 181 20.46 20.75 -36.42
C GLU A 181 20.00 20.39 -34.98
N ASP A 182 20.22 21.27 -33.99
CA ASP A 182 19.94 21.14 -32.54
C ASP A 182 18.50 20.69 -32.14
N GLU A 183 17.55 20.59 -33.07
CA GLU A 183 16.18 20.14 -32.80
C GLU A 183 15.90 18.71 -33.26
N ASP A 184 16.91 17.99 -33.76
CA ASP A 184 16.74 16.70 -34.40
C ASP A 184 17.16 15.47 -33.57
N GLY A 185 17.76 15.70 -32.41
CA GLY A 185 18.10 14.66 -31.42
C GLY A 185 19.31 13.81 -31.83
N CYS A 186 20.11 14.23 -32.80
CA CYS A 186 21.23 13.44 -33.30
C CYS A 186 22.54 14.22 -33.25
N PRO A 187 23.59 13.69 -32.57
CA PRO A 187 24.85 14.40 -32.45
C PRO A 187 25.48 14.66 -33.82
N ASP A 188 25.68 15.93 -34.11
CA ASP A 188 26.30 16.37 -35.34
C ASP A 188 27.72 15.82 -35.52
N ARG A 189 27.85 14.85 -36.43
CA ARG A 189 29.15 14.37 -36.88
C ARG A 189 29.74 15.34 -37.90
N GLY A 190 30.23 16.51 -37.48
CA GLY A 190 30.67 17.52 -38.44
C GLY A 190 31.49 18.70 -37.93
N ARG A 191 32.81 18.51 -37.78
CA ARG A 191 33.85 19.54 -37.54
C ARG A 191 33.55 20.49 -36.37
N VAL A 192 34.28 20.28 -35.27
CA VAL A 192 34.75 21.40 -34.44
C VAL A 192 35.40 22.44 -35.36
N ILE A 193 34.65 23.48 -35.72
CA ILE A 193 35.28 24.75 -36.01
C ILE A 193 35.81 25.17 -34.65
N ILE A 194 37.07 24.81 -34.40
CA ILE A 194 37.87 25.40 -33.33
C ILE A 194 37.99 26.87 -33.73
N SER A 195 36.92 27.63 -33.52
CA SER A 195 37.03 29.05 -33.29
C SER A 195 37.94 29.11 -32.08
N ALA A 196 39.14 29.64 -32.30
CA ALA A 196 40.07 29.87 -31.21
C ALA A 196 39.27 30.51 -30.07
N PRO A 197 39.42 30.04 -28.82
CA PRO A 197 38.69 30.61 -27.71
C PRO A 197 38.79 32.13 -27.82
N PRO A 198 37.66 32.86 -27.70
CA PRO A 198 37.69 34.30 -27.81
C PRO A 198 38.83 34.81 -26.92
N PRO A 199 39.67 35.75 -27.42
CA PRO A 199 40.78 36.24 -26.63
C PRO A 199 40.26 36.62 -25.24
N PRO A 200 40.98 36.27 -24.16
CA PRO A 200 40.52 36.55 -22.82
C PRO A 200 40.10 38.02 -22.75
N PRO A 201 38.96 38.33 -22.11
CA PRO A 201 38.49 39.69 -22.01
C PRO A 201 39.63 40.55 -21.45
N PRO A 202 39.81 41.78 -21.97
CA PRO A 202 40.83 42.67 -21.44
C PRO A 202 40.64 42.79 -19.92
N PRO A 203 41.73 42.81 -19.13
CA PRO A 203 41.61 42.94 -17.69
C PRO A 203 40.71 44.15 -17.38
N PRO A 204 39.81 44.04 -16.38
CA PRO A 204 38.94 45.14 -16.02
C PRO A 204 39.80 46.39 -15.76
N PRO A 205 39.34 47.58 -16.17
CA PRO A 205 40.07 48.81 -15.90
C PRO A 205 40.33 48.89 -14.39
N PRO A 206 41.51 49.40 -13.98
CA PRO A 206 41.81 49.56 -12.56
C PRO A 206 40.67 50.34 -11.91
N PRO A 207 40.26 49.96 -10.68
CA PRO A 207 39.20 50.66 -9.99
C PRO A 207 39.54 52.16 -9.98
N PRO A 208 38.54 53.04 -10.18
CA PRO A 208 38.79 54.47 -10.15
C PRO A 208 39.50 54.81 -8.84
N PRO A 209 40.53 55.68 -8.87
CA PRO A 209 41.22 56.08 -7.64
C PRO A 209 40.16 56.56 -6.65
N LYS A 210 40.22 56.03 -5.42
CA LYS A 210 39.32 56.44 -4.34
C LYS A 210 39.38 57.96 -4.28
N LYS A 211 38.22 58.62 -4.37
CA LYS A 211 38.16 60.08 -4.23
C LYS A 211 38.85 60.45 -2.91
N PRO A 212 39.71 61.48 -2.90
CA PRO A 212 40.34 61.94 -1.67
C PRO A 212 39.25 62.24 -0.62
N VAL A 213 39.48 61.84 0.62
CA VAL A 213 38.59 62.14 1.74
C VAL A 213 38.67 63.65 1.98
N ASP A 214 37.51 64.28 2.12
CA ASP A 214 37.29 65.69 2.46
C ASP A 214 36.21 65.66 3.55
N ARG A 215 36.64 65.74 4.80
CA ARG A 215 35.82 65.42 5.97
C ARG A 215 34.91 66.56 6.40
N ASP A 216 35.32 67.80 6.20
CA ASP A 216 34.53 68.98 6.55
C ASP A 216 33.74 69.56 5.36
N GLY A 217 34.01 69.05 4.14
CA GLY A 217 33.29 69.39 2.92
C GLY A 217 33.56 70.82 2.46
N ASP A 218 34.77 71.32 2.69
CA ASP A 218 35.19 72.66 2.32
C ASP A 218 35.80 72.75 0.90
N GLY A 219 36.10 71.58 0.31
CA GLY A 219 36.66 71.42 -1.03
C GLY A 219 38.17 71.17 -1.06
N PHE A 220 38.84 71.09 0.10
CA PHE A 220 40.23 70.68 0.25
C PHE A 220 40.28 69.23 0.78
N PRO A 221 40.99 68.31 0.12
CA PRO A 221 41.20 66.98 0.67
C PRO A 221 41.95 67.02 2.01
N ASP A 222 41.60 66.13 2.96
CA ASP A 222 42.25 65.96 4.28
C ASP A 222 43.79 65.88 4.20
N ALA A 223 44.34 65.45 3.06
CA ALA A 223 45.79 65.32 2.84
C ALA A 223 46.50 66.66 2.52
N THR A 224 45.76 67.65 2.05
CA THR A 224 46.24 68.99 1.67
C THR A 224 45.64 70.10 2.53
N ASP A 225 44.63 69.76 3.32
CA ASP A 225 43.99 70.61 4.30
C ASP A 225 44.81 70.64 5.61
N LYS A 226 45.13 71.84 6.10
CA LYS A 226 45.83 72.02 7.37
C LYS A 226 44.91 71.90 8.58
N CYS A 227 43.59 72.04 8.39
CA CYS A 227 42.56 71.90 9.40
C CYS A 227 41.47 70.90 8.95
N PRO A 228 41.78 69.58 8.83
CA PRO A 228 40.90 68.55 8.23
C PRO A 228 39.53 68.32 8.87
N ASP A 229 39.19 69.04 9.94
CA ASP A 229 37.93 68.92 10.67
C ASP A 229 37.19 70.29 10.76
N GLU A 230 37.74 71.36 10.17
CA GLU A 230 37.23 72.73 10.28
C GLU A 230 37.15 73.44 8.93
N LYS A 231 35.92 73.68 8.48
CA LYS A 231 35.63 74.28 7.18
C LYS A 231 36.33 75.62 6.96
N GLU A 232 37.09 75.76 5.87
CA GLU A 232 37.66 77.04 5.45
C GLU A 232 36.57 78.13 5.29
N THR A 233 36.88 79.32 5.82
CA THR A 233 36.05 80.52 5.68
C THR A 233 36.68 81.49 4.70
N LYS A 234 36.15 81.53 3.47
CA LYS A 234 36.66 82.39 2.39
C LYS A 234 36.44 83.88 2.68
N ASN A 235 37.43 84.52 3.30
CA ASN A 235 37.38 85.92 3.72
C ASN A 235 38.43 86.81 3.02
N GLY A 236 39.24 86.24 2.11
CA GLY A 236 40.25 86.96 1.34
C GLY A 236 41.64 86.94 1.97
N LEU A 237 41.79 86.31 3.14
CA LEU A 237 43.05 86.01 3.79
C LEU A 237 43.22 84.50 3.71
N ARG A 238 44.38 84.02 3.25
CA ARG A 238 44.81 82.60 3.29
C ARG A 238 43.77 81.51 2.93
N ASP A 239 42.80 81.83 2.07
CA ASP A 239 41.77 80.95 1.49
C ASP A 239 42.29 79.75 0.61
N GLY A 240 43.48 79.22 0.89
CA GLY A 240 44.12 78.16 0.12
C GLY A 240 44.82 77.12 0.99
N ASP A 241 44.63 77.15 2.31
CA ASP A 241 45.22 76.18 3.22
C ASP A 241 44.22 75.32 4.00
N GLY A 242 42.92 75.46 3.71
CA GLY A 242 41.87 74.62 4.30
C GLY A 242 41.53 74.98 5.74
N CYS A 243 42.07 76.09 6.28
CA CYS A 243 41.78 76.51 7.65
C CYS A 243 40.89 77.76 7.69
N PRO A 244 40.07 77.92 8.75
CA PRO A 244 39.40 79.19 9.02
C PRO A 244 40.40 80.28 9.46
N ASP A 245 40.18 81.52 9.00
CA ASP A 245 40.99 82.72 9.29
C ASP A 245 40.30 83.71 10.23
#